data_AF-A0A7J9FIX8-F1
#
_entry.id   AF-A0A7J9FIX8-F1
#
_cell.length_a   1.000
_cell.length_b   1.000
_cell.length_c   1.000
_cell.angle_alpha   90.00
_cell.angle_beta   90.00
_cell.angle_gamma   90.00
#
_symmetry.space_group_name_H-M   'P 1'
#
loop_
_entity.id
_entity.type
_entity.pdbx_description
1 polymer ?
#
loop_
_entity_poly.entity_id
_entity_poly.type
_entity_poly.pdbx_seq_one_letter_code
_entity_poly.pdbx_strand_id
1 'polypeptide(L)'
;MGNWILGFNRRLGQCSIFNAELWGILDSLSLFQSREYGKVLIQTDNLEAIQEIQAASSKTSHSALIRRIHQLLLETGLWEFEHIPREENIEVYDIAKLAFNRNARLQLFTACPLNISR
;
A
#
# COMPACT_ATOMS: atom_id res chain seq x y z
N MET A 1 -16.65 2.51 11.45
CA MET A 1 -16.70 1.43 10.44
C MET A 1 -16.63 2.07 9.07
N GLY A 2 -15.65 1.69 8.25
CA GLY A 2 -15.56 2.11 6.85
C GLY A 2 -16.27 1.11 5.94
N ASN A 3 -16.67 1.56 4.74
CA ASN A 3 -17.16 0.65 3.71
C ASN A 3 -15.98 0.06 2.95
N TRP A 4 -16.03 -1.24 2.65
CA TRP A 4 -15.07 -1.85 1.73
C TRP A 4 -15.19 -1.23 0.35
N ILE A 5 -14.11 -0.66 -0.16
CA ILE A 5 -14.05 -0.09 -1.51
C ILE A 5 -13.33 -1.04 -2.44
N LEU A 6 -12.11 -1.44 -2.05
CA LEU A 6 -11.23 -2.27 -2.85
C LEU A 6 -10.10 -2.81 -1.98
N GLY A 7 -9.75 -4.09 -2.14
CA GLY A 7 -8.49 -4.66 -1.67
C GLY A 7 -7.65 -5.14 -2.84
N PHE A 8 -6.36 -5.34 -2.62
CA PHE A 8 -5.49 -5.90 -3.64
C PHE A 8 -4.36 -6.73 -3.02
N ASN A 9 -3.74 -7.59 -3.82
CA ASN A 9 -2.49 -8.24 -3.46
C ASN A 9 -1.58 -8.37 -4.69
N ARG A 10 -0.27 -8.42 -4.45
CA ARG A 10 0.74 -8.54 -5.50
C ARG A 10 1.71 -9.68 -5.18
N ARG A 11 2.00 -10.51 -6.17
CA ARG A 11 3.09 -11.49 -6.08
C ARG A 11 4.40 -10.84 -6.51
N LEU A 12 5.32 -10.67 -5.55
CA LEU A 12 6.60 -9.98 -5.75
C LEU A 12 7.81 -10.90 -5.95
N GLY A 13 7.64 -12.22 -5.79
CA GLY A 13 8.76 -13.16 -5.82
C GLY A 13 9.68 -12.96 -4.61
N GLN A 14 11.00 -13.08 -4.81
CA GLN A 14 11.97 -12.84 -3.75
C GLN A 14 12.18 -11.32 -3.58
N CYS A 15 11.65 -10.79 -2.49
CA CYS A 15 11.81 -9.38 -2.11
C CYS A 15 11.98 -9.26 -0.59
N SER A 16 12.60 -8.17 -0.14
CA SER A 16 12.64 -7.85 1.29
C SER A 16 11.26 -7.38 1.77
N ILE A 17 11.00 -7.53 3.07
CA ILE A 17 9.77 -7.02 3.71
C ILE A 17 9.61 -5.52 3.41
N PHE A 18 10.69 -4.75 3.56
CA PHE A 18 10.70 -3.32 3.24
C PHE A 18 10.29 -3.03 1.78
N ASN A 19 10.84 -3.75 0.80
CA ASN A 19 10.44 -3.58 -0.60
C ASN A 19 8.99 -3.99 -0.85
N ALA A 20 8.50 -5.03 -0.16
CA ALA A 20 7.11 -5.46 -0.28
C ALA A 20 6.14 -4.38 0.18
N GLU A 21 6.43 -3.71 1.30
CA GLU A 21 5.64 -2.59 1.80
C GLU A 21 5.64 -1.41 0.84
N LEU A 22 6.82 -1.02 0.32
CA LEU A 22 6.90 0.05 -0.68
C LEU A 22 6.12 -0.27 -1.96
N TRP A 23 6.12 -1.54 -2.42
CA TRP A 23 5.29 -1.95 -3.55
C TRP A 23 3.79 -1.86 -3.25
N GLY A 24 3.37 -2.25 -2.05
CA GLY A 24 1.98 -2.07 -1.60
C GLY A 24 1.55 -0.61 -1.61
N ILE A 25 2.39 0.30 -1.10
CA ILE A 25 2.14 1.73 -1.13
C ILE A 25 2.07 2.25 -2.58
N LEU A 26 3.01 1.86 -3.45
CA LEU A 26 3.00 2.28 -4.85
C LEU A 26 1.72 1.83 -5.58
N ASP A 27 1.28 0.59 -5.34
CA ASP A 27 0.05 0.05 -5.91
C ASP A 27 -1.18 0.82 -5.43
N SER A 28 -1.27 1.10 -4.12
CA SER A 28 -2.33 1.94 -3.54
C SER A 28 -2.35 3.29 -4.23
N LEU A 29 -1.22 4.00 -4.26
CA LEU A 29 -1.14 5.32 -4.90
C LEU A 29 -1.60 5.24 -6.36
N SER A 30 -1.12 4.26 -7.12
CA SER A 30 -1.47 4.11 -8.54
C SER A 30 -2.96 3.79 -8.78
N LEU A 31 -3.56 2.94 -7.93
CA LEU A 31 -4.97 2.55 -8.04
C LEU A 31 -5.92 3.69 -7.65
N PHE A 32 -5.55 4.45 -6.62
CA PHE A 32 -6.39 5.47 -6.03
C PHE A 32 -6.14 6.87 -6.63
N GLN A 33 -5.02 7.10 -7.34
CA GLN A 33 -4.69 8.37 -8.02
C GLN A 33 -5.70 8.75 -9.12
N SER A 34 -6.30 7.77 -9.81
CA SER A 34 -7.22 8.02 -10.92
C SER A 34 -8.67 8.28 -10.50
N ARG A 35 -8.97 8.16 -9.21
CA ARG A 35 -10.32 8.18 -8.69
C ARG A 35 -10.49 9.45 -7.86
N GLU A 36 -11.67 10.06 -7.91
CA GLU A 36 -12.03 11.28 -7.18
C GLU A 36 -12.17 11.03 -5.66
N TYR A 37 -11.21 10.34 -5.05
CA TYR A 37 -11.10 10.27 -3.61
C TYR A 37 -10.52 11.59 -3.13
N GLY A 38 -11.09 12.10 -2.03
CA GLY A 38 -10.56 13.27 -1.35
C GLY A 38 -9.24 12.95 -0.65
N LYS A 39 -9.10 13.38 0.60
CA LYS A 39 -7.94 13.05 1.42
C LYS A 39 -7.88 11.54 1.67
N VAL A 40 -6.77 10.90 1.29
CA VAL A 40 -6.55 9.46 1.49
C VAL A 40 -5.54 9.25 2.62
N LEU A 41 -5.94 8.48 3.63
CA LEU A 41 -5.06 8.03 4.70
C LEU A 41 -4.50 6.64 4.37
N ILE A 42 -3.19 6.53 4.30
CA ILE A 42 -2.46 5.27 4.13
C ILE A 42 -1.96 4.82 5.50
N GLN A 43 -2.40 3.64 5.93
CA GLN A 43 -1.98 3.02 7.17
C GLN A 43 -1.04 1.85 6.87
N THR A 44 0.09 1.76 7.57
CA THR A 44 1.06 0.65 7.45
C THR A 44 1.69 0.35 8.81
N ASP A 45 2.04 -0.91 9.06
CA ASP A 45 2.82 -1.35 10.22
C ASP A 45 4.34 -1.23 10.01
N ASN A 46 4.76 -0.64 8.88
CA ASN A 46 6.17 -0.40 8.58
C ASN A 46 6.53 1.08 8.74
N LEU A 47 7.01 1.44 9.93
CA LEU A 47 7.47 2.79 10.24
C LEU A 47 8.66 3.22 9.38
N GLU A 48 9.56 2.30 9.03
CA GLU A 48 10.73 2.58 8.17
C GLU A 48 10.26 3.04 6.78
N ALA A 49 9.22 2.41 6.22
CA ALA A 49 8.65 2.81 4.93
C ALA A 49 8.09 4.23 4.97
N ILE A 50 7.35 4.60 6.03
CA ILE A 50 6.84 5.96 6.20
C ILE A 50 7.99 6.97 6.30
N GLN A 51 8.99 6.68 7.13
CA GLN A 51 10.14 7.56 7.34
C GLN A 51 10.90 7.80 6.03
N GLU A 52 11.16 6.76 5.25
CA GLU A 52 11.86 6.87 3.97
C GLU A 52 11.05 7.67 2.94
N ILE A 53 9.73 7.45 2.87
CA ILE A 53 8.82 8.20 1.99
C ILE A 53 8.67 9.66 2.43
N GLN A 54 8.83 9.98 3.71
CA GLN A 54 8.75 11.36 4.20
C GLN A 54 10.10 12.08 4.11
N ALA A 55 11.20 11.37 4.32
CA ALA A 55 12.55 11.93 4.34
C ALA A 55 13.12 12.19 2.94
N ALA A 56 12.71 11.44 1.92
CA ALA A 56 13.27 11.62 0.59
C ALA A 56 12.82 12.95 -0.04
N SER A 57 13.75 13.88 -0.15
CA SER A 57 13.71 14.90 -1.20
C SER A 57 13.62 14.17 -2.54
N SER A 58 12.64 14.50 -3.38
CA SER A 58 12.27 13.74 -4.60
C SER A 58 13.41 13.48 -5.61
N LYS A 59 14.60 14.04 -5.37
CA LYS A 59 15.80 13.94 -6.23
C LYS A 59 16.96 13.13 -5.65
N THR A 60 16.94 12.72 -4.37
CA THR A 60 18.14 12.12 -3.72
C THR A 60 18.02 10.65 -3.35
N SER A 61 16.84 10.02 -3.43
CA SER A 61 16.73 8.58 -3.11
C SER A 61 17.37 7.70 -4.19
N HIS A 62 18.24 6.79 -3.77
CA HIS A 62 18.84 5.76 -4.62
C HIS A 62 17.82 4.72 -5.11
N SER A 63 16.69 4.56 -4.41
CA SER A 63 15.64 3.62 -4.78
C SER A 63 14.71 4.21 -5.85
N ALA A 64 14.64 3.53 -7.01
CA ALA A 64 13.70 3.87 -8.06
C ALA A 64 12.23 3.79 -7.59
N LEU A 65 11.95 2.88 -6.65
CA LEU A 65 10.62 2.67 -6.09
C LEU A 65 10.18 3.88 -5.24
N ILE A 66 11.05 4.34 -4.34
CA ILE A 66 10.82 5.53 -3.52
C ILE A 66 10.63 6.75 -4.44
N ARG A 67 11.51 6.97 -5.41
CA ARG A 67 11.35 8.09 -6.36
C ARG A 67 10.00 8.09 -7.07
N ARG A 68 9.50 6.92 -7.48
CA ARG A 68 8.20 6.81 -8.13
C ARG A 68 7.05 7.14 -7.17
N ILE A 69 7.11 6.63 -5.93
CA ILE A 69 6.14 6.97 -4.88
C ILE A 69 6.08 8.49 -4.67
N HIS A 70 7.23 9.15 -4.53
CA HIS A 70 7.28 10.61 -4.37
C HIS A 70 6.65 11.38 -5.52
N GLN A 71 6.87 10.96 -6.76
CA GLN A 71 6.25 11.60 -7.92
C GLN A 71 4.72 11.56 -7.82
N LEU A 72 4.15 10.40 -7.47
CA LEU A 72 2.71 10.24 -7.31
C LEU A 72 2.14 11.07 -6.15
N LEU A 73 2.89 11.18 -5.04
CA LEU A 73 2.49 11.99 -3.90
C LEU A 73 2.44 13.48 -4.24
N LEU A 74 3.40 13.98 -5.03
CA LEU A 74 3.46 15.38 -5.48
C LEU A 74 2.37 15.73 -6.49
N GLU A 75 1.94 14.77 -7.32
CA GLU A 75 0.94 15.00 -8.37
C GLU A 75 -0.46 15.28 -7.80
N THR A 76 -0.82 14.69 -6.65
CA THR A 76 -2.18 14.83 -6.09
C THR A 76 -2.25 15.59 -4.76
N GLY A 77 -1.19 15.58 -3.93
CA GLY A 77 -1.09 16.38 -2.69
C GLY A 77 -2.11 16.05 -1.58
N LEU A 78 -2.88 14.97 -1.69
CA LEU A 78 -3.98 14.62 -0.78
C LEU A 78 -3.74 13.31 -0.01
N TRP A 79 -2.51 13.05 0.43
CA TRP A 79 -2.15 11.83 1.14
C TRP A 79 -1.70 12.11 2.57
N GLU A 80 -2.15 11.27 3.49
CA GLU A 80 -1.60 11.15 4.84
C GLU A 80 -1.07 9.74 5.08
N PHE A 81 -0.07 9.66 5.94
CA PHE A 81 0.53 8.40 6.35
C PHE A 81 0.41 8.27 7.87
N GLU A 82 -0.04 7.11 8.31
CA GLU A 82 -0.13 6.77 9.73
C GLU A 82 0.48 5.40 9.95
N HIS A 83 1.30 5.29 10.99
CA HIS A 83 1.80 4.01 11.46
C HIS A 83 0.76 3.36 12.36
N ILE A 84 0.40 2.11 12.09
CA ILE A 84 -0.47 1.31 12.95
C ILE A 84 0.24 0.03 13.42
N PRO A 85 -0.02 -0.47 14.63
CA PRO A 85 0.50 -1.77 15.05
C PRO A 85 0.06 -2.90 14.10
N ARG A 86 0.89 -3.93 13.95
CA ARG A 86 0.61 -5.07 13.08
C ARG A 86 -0.68 -5.80 13.47
N GLU A 87 -1.01 -5.80 14.75
CA GLU A 87 -2.23 -6.38 15.33
C GLU A 87 -3.49 -5.62 14.91
N GLU A 88 -3.35 -4.37 14.47
CA GLU A 88 -4.44 -3.56 13.91
C GLU A 88 -4.50 -3.69 12.39
N ASN A 89 -3.41 -4.14 11.74
CA ASN A 89 -3.29 -4.35 10.29
C ASN A 89 -3.64 -5.79 9.83
N ILE A 90 -4.52 -6.49 10.56
CA ILE A 90 -4.82 -7.92 10.32
C ILE A 90 -5.45 -8.17 8.95
N GLU A 91 -6.34 -7.28 8.48
CA GLU A 91 -7.06 -7.46 7.22
C GLU A 91 -6.11 -7.53 6.02
N VAL A 92 -5.08 -6.65 6.01
CA VAL A 92 -4.03 -6.64 4.98
C VAL A 92 -3.21 -7.92 5.03
N TYR A 93 -2.85 -8.38 6.22
CA TYR A 93 -2.08 -9.61 6.39
C TYR A 93 -2.81 -10.83 5.83
N ASP A 94 -4.11 -10.94 6.06
CA ASP A 94 -4.90 -12.04 5.55
C ASP A 94 -5.09 -11.98 4.02
N ILE A 95 -5.24 -10.79 3.44
CA ILE A 95 -5.28 -10.59 1.98
C ILE A 95 -3.94 -10.92 1.32
N ALA A 96 -2.82 -10.56 1.97
CA ALA A 96 -1.48 -10.86 1.49
C ALA A 96 -1.23 -12.38 1.42
N LYS A 97 -1.74 -13.15 2.40
CA LYS A 97 -1.66 -14.64 2.36
C LYS A 97 -2.39 -15.23 1.16
N LEU A 98 -3.49 -14.63 0.71
CA LEU A 98 -4.23 -15.12 -0.47
C LEU A 98 -3.40 -15.04 -1.77
N ALA A 99 -2.38 -14.17 -1.82
CA ALA A 99 -1.49 -14.02 -2.97
C ALA A 99 -0.56 -15.24 -3.17
N PHE A 100 -0.27 -15.99 -2.10
CA PHE A 100 0.79 -16.99 -2.09
C PHE A 100 0.49 -18.21 -2.99
N ASN A 101 -0.80 -18.52 -3.20
CA ASN A 101 -1.24 -19.72 -3.90
C ASN A 101 -1.63 -19.49 -5.38
N ARG A 102 -1.39 -18.29 -5.94
CA ARG A 102 -1.93 -17.94 -7.27
C ARG A 102 -0.88 -17.28 -8.18
N ASN A 103 -0.98 -17.54 -9.49
CA ASN A 103 -0.02 -17.08 -10.51
C ASN A 103 -0.23 -15.64 -11.01
N ALA A 104 -1.23 -14.91 -10.51
CA ALA A 104 -1.48 -13.54 -10.96
C ALA A 104 -0.49 -12.54 -10.34
N ARG A 105 -0.03 -11.57 -11.14
CA ARG A 105 0.92 -10.53 -10.69
C ARG A 105 0.29 -9.53 -9.73
N LEU A 106 -0.92 -9.05 -10.01
CA LEU A 106 -1.73 -8.17 -9.17
C LEU A 106 -3.17 -8.67 -9.20
N GLN A 107 -3.81 -8.81 -8.04
CA GLN A 107 -5.21 -9.19 -7.91
C GLN A 107 -5.99 -8.09 -7.20
N LEU A 108 -7.24 -7.89 -7.62
CA LEU A 108 -8.17 -6.93 -7.05
C LEU A 108 -9.35 -7.66 -6.40
N PHE A 109 -9.81 -7.14 -5.27
CA PHE A 109 -10.90 -7.68 -4.47
C PHE A 109 -11.96 -6.59 -4.31
N THR A 110 -13.03 -6.67 -5.10
CA THR A 110 -14.15 -5.71 -5.05
C THR A 110 -15.11 -5.97 -3.88
N ALA A 111 -15.05 -7.16 -3.29
CA ALA A 111 -15.67 -7.49 -2.02
C ALA A 111 -14.59 -8.00 -1.07
N CYS A 112 -14.76 -7.76 0.24
CA CYS A 112 -13.84 -8.29 1.23
C CYS A 112 -13.85 -9.83 1.12
N PRO A 113 -12.70 -10.46 0.77
CA PRO A 113 -12.66 -11.91 0.55
C PRO A 113 -12.76 -12.69 1.86
N LEU A 114 -12.53 -12.00 2.98
CA LEU A 114 -12.72 -12.49 4.31
C LEU A 114 -14.13 -12.05 4.69
N ASN A 115 -15.03 -12.98 5.01
CA ASN A 115 -16.26 -12.63 5.73
C ASN A 115 -15.83 -12.14 7.11
N ILE A 116 -15.35 -10.90 7.22
CA ILE A 116 -15.05 -10.27 8.49
C ILE A 116 -16.42 -9.86 9.05
N SER A 117 -17.16 -10.83 9.59
CA SER A 117 -18.25 -10.52 10.49
C SER A 117 -17.62 -9.92 11.74
N ARG A 118 -17.69 -8.60 11.88
CA ARG A 118 -17.61 -7.91 13.17
C ARG A 118 -18.99 -7.39 13.50
#